data_AF-A0AAN8I2Z7-F1
#
_entry.id   AF-A0AAN8I2Z7-F1
#
_cell.length_a   1.000
_cell.length_b   1.000
_cell.length_c   1.000
_cell.angle_alpha   90.00
_cell.angle_beta   90.00
_cell.angle_gamma   90.00
#
_symmetry.space_group_name_H-M   'P 1'
#
loop_
_entity.id
_entity.type
_entity.pdbx_description
1 polymer ?
#
loop_
_entity_poly.entity_id
_entity_poly.type
_entity_poly.pdbx_seq_one_letter_code
_entity_poly.pdbx_strand_id
1 'polypeptide(L)'
;MEAKKDASSSPACYRSTVIAFLLSFLLIGVFVGLFIGYMVQEQHSFMETVELKGLMYNQSLQDKNSAFSIVLTSVLKSKIKNVFTASSISNHYVDSGIVAYG
;
A
#
# COMPACT_ATOMS: atom_id res chain seq x y z
N MET A 1 43.91 -30.54 -38.49
CA MET A 1 44.05 -31.19 -37.17
C MET A 1 43.58 -30.16 -36.14
N GLU A 2 42.30 -30.23 -35.78
CA GLU A 2 41.65 -29.23 -34.90
C GLU A 2 42.02 -29.51 -33.44
N ALA A 3 42.66 -28.54 -32.79
CA ALA A 3 42.91 -28.61 -31.35
C ALA A 3 41.63 -28.19 -30.60
N LYS A 4 40.93 -29.18 -30.03
CA LYS A 4 39.91 -28.93 -28.99
C LYS A 4 40.60 -28.30 -27.80
N LYS A 5 40.29 -27.03 -27.53
CA LYS A 5 40.71 -26.32 -26.33
C LYS A 5 39.74 -26.72 -25.21
N ASP A 6 40.00 -27.86 -24.58
CA ASP A 6 39.25 -28.26 -23.39
C ASP A 6 39.51 -27.21 -22.29
N ALA A 7 38.49 -26.41 -22.02
CA ALA A 7 38.52 -25.42 -20.96
C ALA A 7 38.56 -26.16 -19.62
N SER A 8 39.77 -26.31 -19.06
CA SER A 8 39.95 -26.79 -17.69
C SER A 8 39.27 -25.79 -16.74
N SER A 9 38.06 -26.12 -16.29
CA SER A 9 37.34 -25.33 -15.30
C SER A 9 38.03 -25.51 -13.95
N SER A 10 38.85 -24.53 -13.56
CA SER A 10 39.54 -24.58 -12.28
C SER A 10 38.51 -24.57 -11.13
N PRO A 11 38.73 -25.36 -10.05
CA PRO A 11 37.87 -25.34 -8.85
C PRO A 11 37.72 -23.93 -8.26
N ALA A 12 38.72 -23.07 -8.48
CA ALA A 12 38.71 -21.65 -8.12
C ALA A 12 37.65 -20.85 -8.89
N CYS A 13 37.43 -21.12 -10.18
CA CYS A 13 36.41 -20.46 -11.01
C CYS A 13 34.99 -20.82 -10.54
N TYR A 14 34.75 -22.09 -10.24
CA TYR A 14 33.45 -22.54 -9.70
C TYR A 14 33.17 -21.93 -8.32
N ARG A 15 34.15 -21.95 -7.41
CA ARG A 15 34.02 -21.35 -6.07
C ARG A 15 33.77 -19.85 -6.15
N SER A 16 34.48 -19.14 -7.02
CA SER A 16 34.27 -17.70 -7.24
C SER A 16 32.86 -17.41 -7.76
N THR A 17 32.36 -18.24 -8.69
CA THR A 17 31.00 -18.12 -9.22
C THR A 17 29.96 -18.31 -8.12
N VAL A 18 30.09 -19.34 -7.27
CA VAL A 18 29.18 -19.59 -6.14
C VAL A 18 29.19 -18.44 -5.14
N ILE A 19 30.37 -17.92 -4.80
CA ILE A 19 30.49 -16.78 -3.88
C ILE A 19 29.84 -15.53 -4.46
N ALA A 20 30.05 -15.24 -5.76
CA ALA A 20 29.41 -14.12 -6.43
C ALA A 20 27.88 -14.24 -6.44
N PHE A 21 27.35 -15.45 -6.69
CA PHE A 21 25.92 -15.72 -6.58
C PHE A 21 25.41 -15.45 -5.16
N LEU A 22 26.05 -15.99 -4.12
CA LEU A 22 25.63 -15.77 -2.73
C LEU A 22 25.62 -14.28 -2.35
N LEU A 23 26.65 -13.52 -2.74
CA LEU A 23 26.71 -12.08 -2.49
C LEU A 23 25.61 -11.32 -3.24
N SER A 24 25.31 -11.72 -4.48
CA SER A 24 24.23 -11.10 -5.25
C SER A 24 22.87 -11.33 -4.61
N PHE A 25 22.59 -12.56 -4.15
CA PHE A 25 21.35 -12.88 -3.43
C PHE A 25 21.24 -12.10 -2.12
N LEU A 26 22.34 -11.95 -1.40
CA LEU A 26 22.36 -11.20 -0.15
C LEU A 26 22.10 -9.71 -0.38
N LEU A 27 22.74 -9.11 -1.40
CA LEU A 27 22.48 -7.73 -1.78
C LEU A 27 21.02 -7.53 -2.19
N ILE A 28 20.49 -8.38 -3.08
CA ILE A 28 19.09 -8.31 -3.51
C ILE A 28 18.15 -8.44 -2.31
N GLY A 29 18.40 -9.39 -1.41
CA GLY A 29 17.60 -9.58 -0.19
C GLY A 29 17.60 -8.34 0.71
N VAL A 30 18.76 -7.69 0.90
CA VAL A 30 18.85 -6.44 1.66
C VAL A 30 18.07 -5.32 0.97
N PHE A 31 18.21 -5.15 -0.35
CA PHE A 31 17.46 -4.12 -1.09
C PHE A 31 15.95 -4.35 -1.03
N VAL A 32 15.49 -5.60 -1.21
CA VAL A 32 14.08 -5.96 -1.12
C VAL A 32 13.56 -5.76 0.30
N GLY A 33 14.30 -6.19 1.33
CA GLY A 33 13.93 -6.00 2.73
C GLY A 33 13.84 -4.52 3.10
N LEU A 34 14.80 -3.72 2.64
CA LEU A 34 14.77 -2.27 2.82
C LEU A 34 13.60 -1.63 2.06
N PHE A 35 13.32 -2.07 0.83
CA PHE A 35 12.22 -1.56 0.03
C PHE A 35 10.87 -1.88 0.68
N ILE A 36 10.68 -3.11 1.18
CA ILE A 36 9.49 -3.49 1.94
C ILE A 36 9.39 -2.68 3.23
N GLY A 37 10.48 -2.57 4.00
CA GLY A 37 10.52 -1.77 5.23
C GLY A 37 10.37 -0.27 5.01
N TYR A 38 10.65 0.24 3.81
CA TYR A 38 10.42 1.62 3.43
C TYR A 38 8.98 1.82 2.94
N MET A 39 8.45 0.89 2.14
CA MET A 39 7.07 0.92 1.65
C MET A 39 6.06 0.61 2.76
N VAL A 40 6.47 -0.03 3.86
CA VAL A 40 5.66 -0.17 5.07
C VAL A 40 5.51 1.15 5.83
N GLN A 41 5.91 2.28 5.24
CA GLN A 41 5.52 3.61 5.69
C GLN A 41 4.02 3.58 6.00
N GLU A 42 3.73 3.66 7.30
CA GLU A 42 2.48 3.26 7.90
C GLU A 42 1.34 4.05 7.23
N GLN A 43 0.50 3.38 6.43
CA GLN A 43 -0.79 3.93 6.07
C GLN A 43 -1.58 4.05 7.37
N HIS A 44 -1.43 5.20 8.05
CA HIS A 44 -2.17 5.52 9.25
C HIS A 44 -3.64 5.69 8.88
N SER A 45 -4.34 4.56 8.87
CA SER A 45 -5.78 4.51 8.70
C SER A 45 -6.40 4.98 10.01
N PHE A 46 -6.91 6.19 10.01
CA PHE A 46 -7.63 6.74 11.15
C PHE A 46 -9.12 6.46 10.98
N MET A 47 -9.71 5.78 11.97
CA MET A 47 -11.13 5.50 12.02
C MET A 47 -11.73 6.26 13.19
N GLU A 48 -12.58 7.24 12.87
CA GLU A 48 -13.24 8.09 13.85
C GLU A 48 -14.74 8.07 13.62
N THR A 49 -15.49 8.03 14.73
CA THR A 49 -16.94 8.15 14.73
C THR A 49 -17.31 9.61 14.83
N VAL A 50 -18.05 10.12 13.85
CA VAL A 50 -18.55 11.49 13.84
C VAL A 50 -20.07 11.51 13.96
N GLU A 51 -20.59 12.36 14.84
CA GLU A 51 -22.03 12.52 15.00
C GLU A 51 -22.60 13.48 13.95
N LEU A 52 -23.53 12.98 13.14
CA LEU A 52 -24.25 13.79 12.15
C LEU A 52 -25.48 14.43 12.78
N LYS A 53 -25.32 15.65 13.28
CA LYS A 53 -26.44 16.43 13.83
C LYS A 53 -27.44 16.80 12.72
N GLY A 54 -28.73 16.69 13.03
CA GLY A 54 -29.82 17.03 12.12
C GLY A 54 -30.21 15.93 11.12
N LEU A 55 -29.61 14.74 11.24
CA LEU A 55 -29.98 13.56 10.47
C LEU A 55 -30.82 12.61 11.34
N MET A 56 -32.04 12.26 10.91
CA MET A 56 -32.81 11.22 11.58
C MET A 56 -32.36 9.84 11.12
N TYR A 57 -32.02 8.98 12.07
CA TYR A 57 -31.63 7.60 11.78
C TYR A 57 -32.86 6.81 11.34
N ASN A 58 -32.95 6.52 10.04
CA ASN A 58 -34.05 5.78 9.41
C ASN A 58 -33.53 4.46 8.83
N GLN A 59 -34.43 3.50 8.62
CA GLN A 59 -34.09 2.16 8.11
C GLN A 59 -33.39 2.18 6.73
N SER A 60 -33.60 3.25 5.96
CA SER A 60 -32.89 3.51 4.70
C SER A 60 -31.39 3.80 4.89
N LEU A 61 -30.92 4.22 6.06
CA LEU A 61 -29.48 4.39 6.34
C LEU A 61 -28.77 3.06 6.60
N GLN A 62 -29.49 2.08 7.15
CA GLN A 62 -28.96 0.73 7.38
C GLN A 62 -28.72 -0.02 6.08
N ASP A 63 -29.59 0.18 5.10
CA ASP A 63 -29.40 -0.40 3.78
C ASP A 63 -28.37 0.40 2.98
N LYS A 64 -27.17 -0.18 2.85
CA LYS A 64 -26.06 0.37 2.07
C LYS A 64 -26.39 0.55 0.58
N ASN A 65 -27.39 -0.17 0.07
CA ASN A 65 -27.84 -0.07 -1.32
C ASN A 65 -28.98 0.92 -1.51
N SER A 66 -29.48 1.54 -0.43
CA SER A 66 -30.52 2.55 -0.55
C SER A 66 -29.97 3.79 -1.24
N ALA A 67 -30.80 4.42 -2.07
CA ALA A 67 -30.44 5.69 -2.72
C ALA A 67 -30.05 6.77 -1.70
N PHE A 68 -30.68 6.77 -0.52
CA PHE A 68 -30.37 7.72 0.55
C PHE A 68 -28.97 7.50 1.13
N SER A 69 -28.62 6.24 1.46
CA SER A 69 -27.30 5.88 2.00
C SER A 69 -26.19 6.17 0.98
N ILE A 70 -26.42 5.87 -0.30
CA ILE A 70 -25.48 6.16 -1.39
C ILE A 70 -25.24 7.66 -1.54
N VAL A 71 -26.31 8.46 -1.64
CA VAL A 71 -26.20 9.92 -1.79
C VAL A 71 -25.53 10.52 -0.56
N LEU A 72 -25.95 10.13 0.64
CA LEU A 72 -25.36 10.62 1.88
C LEU A 72 -23.86 10.28 1.96
N THR A 73 -23.49 9.04 1.63
CA THR A 73 -22.09 8.61 1.61
C THR A 73 -21.26 9.42 0.63
N SER A 74 -21.78 9.67 -0.56
CA SER A 74 -21.11 10.48 -1.58
C SER A 74 -20.91 11.92 -1.11
N VAL A 75 -21.95 12.52 -0.51
CA VAL A 75 -21.90 13.90 -0.01
C VAL A 75 -20.88 14.02 1.13
N LEU A 76 -20.91 13.10 2.10
CA LEU A 76 -19.96 13.12 3.21
C LEU A 76 -18.52 12.88 2.72
N LYS A 77 -18.30 11.90 1.83
CA LYS A 77 -16.98 11.64 1.24
C LYS A 77 -16.44 12.89 0.54
N SER A 78 -17.27 13.58 -0.25
CA SER A 78 -16.88 14.83 -0.90
C SER A 78 -16.54 15.93 0.12
N LYS A 79 -17.32 16.03 1.21
CA LYS A 79 -17.09 17.05 2.24
C LYS A 79 -15.79 16.79 3.00
N ILE A 80 -15.53 15.55 3.41
CA ILE A 80 -14.29 15.13 4.06
C ILE A 80 -13.11 15.43 3.13
N LYS A 81 -13.17 14.98 1.87
CA LYS A 81 -12.14 15.27 0.87
C LYS A 81 -11.83 16.77 0.77
N ASN A 82 -12.86 17.61 0.67
CA ASN A 82 -12.66 19.05 0.57
C ASN A 82 -11.97 19.64 1.82
N VAL A 83 -12.35 19.20 3.03
CA VAL A 83 -11.71 19.65 4.27
C VAL A 83 -10.25 19.22 4.33
N PHE A 84 -9.95 17.95 4.03
CA PHE A 84 -8.58 17.43 4.07
C PHE A 84 -7.69 18.00 2.96
N THR A 85 -8.26 18.28 1.78
CA THR A 85 -7.52 18.94 0.69
C THR A 85 -7.18 20.38 1.04
N ALA A 86 -8.01 21.06 1.82
CA ALA A 86 -7.79 22.43 2.27
C ALA A 86 -6.94 22.54 3.55
N SER A 87 -6.59 21.43 4.20
CA SER A 87 -5.84 21.43 5.46
C SER A 87 -4.33 21.30 5.24
N SER A 88 -3.56 21.45 6.33
CA SER A 88 -2.10 21.29 6.32
C SER A 88 -1.63 19.86 6.03
N ILE A 89 -2.53 18.88 6.06
CA ILE A 89 -2.25 17.46 5.81
C ILE A 89 -2.69 16.98 4.42
N SER A 90 -3.03 17.90 3.52
CA SER A 90 -3.48 17.60 2.16
C SER A 90 -2.53 16.68 1.37
N ASN A 91 -1.22 16.88 1.52
CA ASN A 91 -0.19 16.05 0.88
C ASN A 91 -0.12 14.60 1.43
N HIS A 92 -0.76 14.34 2.57
CA HIS A 92 -0.82 13.01 3.20
C HIS A 92 -2.22 12.38 3.09
N TYR A 93 -3.20 13.10 2.56
CA TYR A 93 -4.54 12.58 2.34
C TYR A 93 -4.59 11.77 1.04
N VAL A 94 -4.94 10.48 1.16
CA VAL A 94 -5.07 9.57 0.01
C VAL A 94 -6.54 9.38 -0.37
N ASP A 95 -7.35 8.91 0.57
CA ASP A 95 -8.79 8.74 0.39
C ASP A 95 -9.50 8.70 1.76
N SER A 96 -10.82 8.79 1.76
CA SER A 96 -11.68 8.56 2.93
C SER A 96 -12.88 7.69 2.55
N GLY A 97 -13.31 6.82 3.46
CA GLY A 97 -14.48 5.97 3.30
C GLY A 97 -15.33 5.94 4.57
N ILE A 98 -16.65 5.84 4.40
CA ILE A 98 -17.58 5.65 5.51
C ILE A 98 -17.81 4.16 5.66
N VAL A 99 -17.50 3.64 6.85
CA VAL A 99 -17.53 2.20 7.12
C VAL A 99 -18.96 1.73 7.47
N ALA A 100 -19.67 2.53 8.26
CA ALA A 100 -21.03 2.26 8.71
C ALA A 100 -21.76 3.54 9.16
N TYR A 101 -23.10 3.46 9.19
CA TYR A 101 -23.96 4.40 9.89
C TYR A 101 -24.57 3.68 11.10
N GLY A 102 -24.43 4.25 12.30
CA GLY A 102 -24.86 3.66 13.56
C GLY A 102 -25.35 4.71 14.54
#